data_AF-A0A087T415-F1
#
_entry.id   AF-A0A087T415-F1
#
_cell.length_a   1.000
_cell.length_b   1.000
_cell.length_c   1.000
_cell.angle_alpha   90.00
_cell.angle_beta   90.00
_cell.angle_gamma   90.00
#
_symmetry.space_group_name_H-M   'P 1'
#
loop_
_entity.id
_entity.type
_entity.pdbx_description
1 polymer ?
#
loop_
_entity_poly.entity_id
_entity_poly.type
_entity_poly.pdbx_seq_one_letter_code
_entity_poly.pdbx_strand_id
1 'polypeptide(L)'
;MLTHANFVLTCSGIMKHMGDNAPVETDVMISFLPLAHVFERICQVTAFMAGGSIGFYRGDIKLLSEDIKTLKPTFMPAVPRVLNRIYDKVNAQVKQSKFKKFVFDFALRRKQVEINRLIVRANSIWDKFVFKSVREATGGRLRLLMCSAAPIDGKILKFFTCVLGCVVFEGYGQTE
;
A
#
# COMPACT_ATOMS: atom_id res chain seq x y z
N MET A 1 -7.86 -25.33 11.55
CA MET A 1 -8.87 -24.66 12.42
C MET A 1 -8.27 -23.36 12.92
N LEU A 2 -8.96 -22.23 12.77
CA LEU A 2 -8.50 -20.93 13.28
C LEU A 2 -9.02 -20.73 14.71
N THR A 3 -8.11 -20.70 15.69
CA THR A 3 -8.45 -20.45 17.09
C THR A 3 -8.18 -18.98 17.41
N HIS A 4 -8.74 -18.47 18.52
CA HIS A 4 -8.40 -17.11 18.95
C HIS A 4 -6.89 -16.95 19.19
N ALA A 5 -6.27 -17.95 19.83
CA ALA A 5 -4.85 -17.92 20.16
C ALA A 5 -3.94 -17.87 18.92
N ASN A 6 -4.17 -18.72 17.91
CA ASN A 6 -3.33 -18.70 16.71
C ASN A 6 -3.48 -17.38 15.94
N PHE A 7 -4.68 -16.83 15.88
CA PHE A 7 -4.94 -15.58 15.18
C PHE A 7 -4.26 -14.38 15.84
N VAL A 8 -4.36 -14.27 17.17
CA VAL A 8 -3.71 -13.20 17.94
C VAL A 8 -2.19 -13.31 17.90
N LEU A 9 -1.65 -14.54 17.97
CA LEU A 9 -0.19 -14.76 17.86
C LEU A 9 0.33 -14.31 16.50
N THR A 10 -0.36 -14.68 15.40
CA THR A 10 0.03 -14.25 14.05
C THR A 10 -0.01 -12.72 13.91
N CYS A 11 -1.10 -12.07 14.36
CA CYS A 11 -1.22 -10.62 14.28
C CYS A 11 -0.14 -9.91 15.12
N SER A 12 0.10 -10.37 16.34
CA SER A 12 1.12 -9.82 17.23
C SER A 12 2.54 -10.01 16.66
N GLY A 13 2.81 -11.17 16.05
CA GLY A 13 4.07 -11.44 15.36
C GLY A 13 4.30 -10.49 14.19
N ILE A 14 3.27 -10.28 13.36
CA ILE A 14 3.33 -9.34 12.23
C ILE A 14 3.60 -7.92 12.74
N MET A 15 2.86 -7.44 13.74
CA MET A 15 3.08 -6.10 14.30
C MET A 15 4.50 -5.96 14.87
N LYS A 16 5.00 -6.98 15.56
CA LYS A 16 6.38 -7.00 16.06
C LYS A 16 7.41 -6.94 14.94
N HIS A 17 7.22 -7.69 13.85
CA HIS A 17 8.13 -7.68 12.70
C HIS A 17 8.11 -6.37 11.91
N MET A 18 6.98 -5.66 11.90
CA MET A 18 6.87 -4.36 11.24
C MET A 18 7.56 -3.24 12.02
N GLY A 19 7.79 -3.42 13.33
CA GLY A 19 8.48 -2.44 14.19
C GLY A 19 7.80 -1.08 14.15
N ASP A 20 8.58 -0.02 13.95
CA ASP A 20 8.09 1.38 13.86
C ASP A 20 7.10 1.62 12.70
N ASN A 21 7.01 0.69 11.76
CA ASN A 21 6.10 0.78 10.63
C ASN A 21 4.76 0.06 10.88
N ALA A 22 4.59 -0.60 12.03
CA ALA A 22 3.33 -1.24 12.40
C ALA A 22 2.16 -0.24 12.38
N PRO A 23 0.91 -0.70 12.22
CA PRO A 23 -0.26 0.15 12.39
C PRO A 23 -0.28 0.83 13.77
N VAL A 24 -0.83 2.05 13.82
CA VAL A 24 -0.97 2.88 15.04
C VAL A 24 -2.39 3.46 15.11
N GLU A 25 -2.75 4.05 16.25
CA GLU A 25 -4.09 4.58 16.52
C GLU A 25 -4.59 5.64 15.51
N THR A 26 -3.65 6.38 14.91
CA THR A 26 -3.98 7.42 13.91
C THR A 26 -4.19 6.87 12.50
N ASP A 27 -4.03 5.56 12.31
CA ASP A 27 -4.24 4.95 11.02
C ASP A 27 -5.70 4.79 10.64
N VAL A 28 -5.92 4.94 9.34
CA VAL A 28 -7.20 4.65 8.70
C VAL A 28 -6.94 3.64 7.60
N MET A 29 -7.44 2.42 7.81
CA MET A 29 -7.40 1.33 6.84
C MET A 29 -8.57 1.44 5.88
N ILE A 30 -8.35 1.22 4.58
CA ILE A 30 -9.43 0.92 3.64
C ILE A 30 -9.64 -0.60 3.57
N SER A 31 -10.85 -1.06 3.87
CA SER A 31 -11.24 -2.46 3.71
C SER A 31 -12.03 -2.65 2.42
N PHE A 32 -11.45 -3.36 1.47
CA PHE A 32 -12.07 -3.67 0.18
C PHE A 32 -11.82 -5.11 -0.31
N LEU A 33 -10.97 -5.87 0.40
CA LEU A 33 -10.82 -7.29 0.12
C LEU A 33 -11.94 -8.06 0.85
N PRO A 34 -12.38 -9.22 0.33
CA PRO A 34 -13.41 -9.99 1.01
C PRO A 34 -12.92 -10.52 2.36
N LEU A 35 -13.74 -10.38 3.40
CA LEU A 35 -13.43 -10.85 4.76
C LEU A 35 -13.30 -12.38 4.86
N ALA A 36 -13.79 -13.12 3.86
CA ALA A 36 -13.57 -14.55 3.72
C ALA A 36 -12.08 -14.92 3.57
N HIS A 37 -11.23 -14.00 3.10
CA HIS A 37 -9.79 -14.22 2.99
C HIS A 37 -9.08 -13.87 4.31
N VAL A 38 -8.25 -14.80 4.80
CA VAL A 38 -7.50 -14.64 6.06
C VAL A 38 -6.62 -13.38 6.06
N PHE A 39 -6.09 -12.99 4.89
CA PHE A 39 -5.25 -11.79 4.75
C PHE A 39 -5.98 -10.51 5.16
N GLU A 40 -7.22 -10.31 4.70
CA GLU A 40 -8.01 -9.13 5.07
C GLU A 40 -8.32 -9.13 6.57
N ARG A 41 -8.67 -10.31 7.11
CA ARG A 41 -8.93 -10.46 8.55
C ARG A 41 -7.71 -10.08 9.38
N ILE A 42 -6.51 -10.49 8.97
CA ILE A 42 -5.26 -10.13 9.65
C ILE A 42 -5.06 -8.62 9.62
N CYS A 43 -5.23 -7.97 8.46
CA CYS A 43 -5.09 -6.51 8.37
C CYS A 43 -6.11 -5.76 9.23
N GLN A 44 -7.37 -6.20 9.27
CA GLN A 44 -8.37 -5.58 10.13
C GLN A 44 -8.04 -5.76 11.62
N VAL A 45 -7.65 -6.96 12.04
CA VAL A 45 -7.32 -7.23 13.44
C VAL A 45 -6.07 -6.47 13.88
N THR A 46 -5.04 -6.35 13.03
CA THR A 46 -3.87 -5.52 13.37
C THR A 46 -4.22 -4.04 13.46
N ALA A 47 -5.13 -3.54 12.60
CA ALA A 47 -5.66 -2.18 12.71
C ALA A 47 -6.44 -1.98 14.02
N PHE A 48 -7.30 -2.91 14.41
CA PHE A 48 -8.04 -2.84 15.68
C PHE A 48 -7.12 -2.93 16.90
N MET A 49 -6.15 -3.84 16.90
CA MET A 49 -5.16 -3.98 17.98
C MET A 49 -4.33 -2.69 18.16
N ALA A 50 -4.10 -1.96 17.08
CA ALA A 50 -3.41 -0.68 17.11
C ALA A 50 -4.29 0.51 17.52
N GLY A 51 -5.61 0.31 17.69
CA GLY A 51 -6.58 1.39 17.93
C GLY A 51 -6.92 2.23 16.69
N GLY A 52 -6.56 1.75 15.49
CA GLY A 52 -6.84 2.43 14.23
C GLY A 52 -8.30 2.32 13.80
N SER A 53 -8.65 3.07 12.76
CA SER A 53 -9.99 3.09 12.15
C SER A 53 -10.02 2.31 10.84
N ILE A 54 -11.18 1.76 10.48
CA ILE A 54 -11.39 1.03 9.23
C ILE A 54 -12.57 1.62 8.47
N GLY A 55 -12.33 2.06 7.23
CA GLY A 55 -13.38 2.45 6.30
C GLY A 55 -13.71 1.29 5.36
N PHE A 56 -14.99 0.94 5.28
CA PHE A 56 -15.47 -0.10 4.38
C PHE A 56 -15.89 0.51 3.04
N TYR A 57 -15.41 -0.09 1.94
CA TYR A 57 -15.85 0.31 0.60
C TYR A 57 -17.34 0.00 0.37
N ARG A 58 -17.97 0.64 -0.61
CA ARG A 58 -19.41 0.53 -0.89
C ARG A 58 -19.87 -0.83 -1.45
N GLY A 59 -18.99 -1.83 -1.54
CA GLY A 59 -19.30 -3.14 -2.14
C GLY A 59 -19.05 -3.22 -3.65
N ASP A 60 -19.02 -2.09 -4.36
CA ASP A 60 -18.71 -2.03 -5.80
C ASP A 60 -17.25 -1.60 -6.05
N ILE A 61 -16.47 -2.48 -6.69
CA ILE A 61 -15.07 -2.22 -7.05
C ILE A 61 -14.90 -1.04 -8.02
N LYS A 62 -15.92 -0.72 -8.82
CA LYS A 62 -15.90 0.43 -9.73
C LYS A 62 -15.86 1.75 -8.97
N LEU A 63 -16.47 1.77 -7.79
CA LEU A 63 -16.58 2.91 -6.91
C LEU A 63 -15.41 3.03 -5.91
N LEU A 64 -14.55 2.00 -5.82
CA LEU A 64 -13.44 1.97 -4.88
C LEU A 64 -12.50 3.18 -4.99
N SER A 65 -12.26 3.70 -6.21
CA SER A 65 -11.40 4.87 -6.37
C SER A 65 -11.98 6.13 -5.73
N GLU A 66 -13.30 6.28 -5.71
CA GLU A 66 -13.96 7.40 -5.03
C GLU A 66 -13.96 7.19 -3.52
N ASP A 67 -14.15 5.95 -3.07
CA ASP A 67 -14.12 5.58 -1.64
C ASP A 67 -12.75 5.89 -1.05
N ILE A 68 -11.67 5.49 -1.75
CA ILE A 68 -10.28 5.77 -1.36
C ILE A 68 -10.02 7.28 -1.31
N LYS A 69 -10.51 8.05 -2.29
CA LYS A 69 -10.32 9.52 -2.32
C LYS A 69 -11.08 10.22 -1.20
N THR A 70 -12.23 9.68 -0.81
CA THR A 70 -13.07 10.22 0.26
C THR A 70 -12.48 9.89 1.62
N LEU A 71 -12.14 8.62 1.85
CA LEU A 71 -11.58 8.13 3.11
C LEU A 71 -10.17 8.64 3.37
N LYS A 72 -9.36 8.78 2.31
CA LYS A 72 -7.93 9.11 2.37
C LYS A 72 -7.19 8.17 3.34
N PRO A 73 -7.08 6.87 3.03
CA PRO A 73 -6.49 5.90 3.94
C PRO A 73 -4.99 6.15 4.17
N THR A 74 -4.49 5.76 5.34
CA THR A 74 -3.06 5.69 5.66
C THR A 74 -2.52 4.26 5.53
N PHE A 75 -3.39 3.26 5.64
CA PHE A 75 -3.09 1.84 5.53
C PHE A 75 -3.97 1.21 4.43
N MET A 76 -3.35 0.50 3.49
CA MET A 76 -4.07 -0.19 2.42
C MET A 76 -3.56 -1.62 2.26
N PRO A 77 -4.42 -2.65 2.40
CA PRO A 77 -4.11 -4.00 1.93
C PRO A 77 -4.21 -4.04 0.40
N ALA A 78 -3.36 -4.81 -0.25
CA ALA A 78 -3.36 -4.99 -1.70
C ALA A 78 -2.93 -6.40 -2.07
N VAL A 79 -3.27 -6.81 -3.28
CA VAL A 79 -2.82 -8.07 -3.88
C VAL A 79 -2.03 -7.78 -5.14
N PRO A 80 -1.09 -8.67 -5.56
CA PRO A 80 -0.22 -8.42 -6.70
C PRO A 80 -0.97 -8.04 -7.97
N ARG A 81 -2.12 -8.66 -8.25
CA ARG A 81 -2.92 -8.33 -9.43
C ARG A 81 -3.35 -6.86 -9.48
N VAL A 82 -3.71 -6.29 -8.33
CA VAL A 82 -4.11 -4.88 -8.22
C VAL A 82 -2.90 -3.97 -8.44
N LEU A 83 -1.78 -4.28 -7.79
CA LEU A 83 -0.54 -3.51 -7.92
C LEU A 83 0.02 -3.54 -9.35
N ASN A 84 0.08 -4.71 -9.99
CA ASN A 84 0.47 -4.86 -11.39
C ASN A 84 -0.41 -4.00 -12.32
N ARG A 85 -1.74 -4.08 -12.16
CA ARG A 85 -2.68 -3.30 -12.99
C ARG A 85 -2.46 -1.79 -12.84
N ILE A 86 -2.21 -1.32 -11.61
CA ILE A 86 -1.91 0.10 -11.36
C ILE A 86 -0.57 0.47 -12.00
N TYR A 87 0.47 -0.35 -11.82
CA TYR A 87 1.79 -0.16 -12.43
C TYR A 87 1.70 -0.04 -13.95
N ASP A 88 0.99 -0.94 -14.62
CA ASP A 88 0.80 -0.93 -16.07
C ASP A 88 0.06 0.32 -16.53
N LYS A 89 -1.00 0.72 -15.82
CA LYS A 89 -1.77 1.93 -16.13
C LYS A 89 -0.92 3.20 -16.00
N VAL A 90 -0.12 3.31 -14.94
CA VAL A 90 0.80 4.46 -14.75
C VAL A 90 1.84 4.48 -15.87
N ASN A 91 2.46 3.34 -16.17
CA ASN A 91 3.46 3.26 -17.25
C ASN A 91 2.87 3.59 -18.62
N ALA A 92 1.65 3.13 -18.91
CA ALA A 92 0.96 3.46 -20.16
C ALA A 92 0.71 4.97 -20.27
N GLN A 93 0.28 5.62 -19.18
CA GLN A 93 0.05 7.07 -19.16
C GLN A 93 1.34 7.88 -19.35
N VAL A 94 2.41 7.46 -18.70
CA VAL A 94 3.72 8.13 -18.77
C VAL A 94 4.36 7.97 -20.16
N LYS A 95 4.18 6.82 -20.82
CA LYS A 95 4.71 6.54 -22.17
C LYS A 95 4.08 7.40 -23.27
N GLN A 96 2.93 8.04 -23.05
CA GLN A 96 2.28 8.90 -24.05
C GLN A 96 3.10 10.14 -24.44
N SER A 97 4.06 10.56 -23.62
CA SER A 97 4.95 11.69 -23.92
C SER A 97 6.38 11.34 -23.55
N LYS A 98 7.30 11.47 -24.52
CA LYS A 98 8.74 11.23 -24.31
C LYS A 98 9.30 12.11 -23.18
N PHE A 99 8.85 13.36 -23.10
CA PHE A 99 9.26 14.28 -22.05
C PHE A 99 8.71 13.86 -20.68
N LYS A 100 7.42 13.52 -20.58
CA LYS A 100 6.84 13.02 -19.31
C LYS A 100 7.55 11.76 -18.84
N LYS A 101 7.84 10.84 -19.76
CA LYS A 101 8.61 9.62 -19.46
C LYS A 101 10.00 9.94 -18.93
N PHE A 102 10.74 10.82 -19.60
CA PHE A 102 12.07 11.20 -19.15
C PHE A 102 12.06 11.80 -17.72
N VAL A 103 11.14 12.74 -17.45
CA VAL A 103 11.01 13.35 -16.13
C VAL A 103 10.60 12.33 -15.07
N PHE A 104 9.65 11.45 -15.40
CA PHE A 104 9.17 10.41 -14.49
C PHE A 104 10.27 9.39 -14.15
N ASP A 105 10.99 8.90 -15.16
CA ASP A 105 12.11 7.96 -14.97
C ASP A 105 13.25 8.61 -14.17
N PHE A 106 13.53 9.90 -14.39
CA PHE A 106 14.52 10.65 -13.61
C PHE A 106 14.10 10.79 -12.15
N ALA A 107 12.85 11.17 -11.90
CA ALA A 107 12.29 11.27 -10.55
C ALA A 107 12.33 9.92 -9.81
N LEU A 108 11.97 8.84 -10.50
CA LEU A 108 12.03 7.47 -9.95
C LEU A 108 13.46 7.09 -9.55
N ARG A 109 14.44 7.34 -10.42
CA ARG A 109 15.86 7.07 -10.10
C ARG A 109 16.31 7.84 -8.86
N ARG A 110 15.89 9.10 -8.71
CA ARG A 110 16.22 9.90 -7.52
C ARG A 110 15.60 9.31 -6.25
N LYS A 111 14.32 8.92 -6.27
CA LYS A 111 13.67 8.23 -5.14
C LYS A 111 14.29 6.88 -4.83
N GLN A 112 14.72 6.13 -5.84
CA GLN A 112 15.37 4.84 -5.64
C GLN A 112 16.70 4.98 -4.88
N VAL A 113 17.46 6.05 -5.14
CA VAL A 113 18.69 6.35 -4.36
C VAL A 113 18.36 6.64 -2.89
N GLU A 114 17.25 7.35 -2.61
CA GLU A 114 16.80 7.59 -1.23
C GLU A 114 16.42 6.28 -0.53
N ILE A 115 15.64 5.42 -1.20
CA ILE A 115 15.23 4.12 -0.66
C ILE A 115 16.43 3.21 -0.40
N ASN A 116 17.44 3.22 -1.26
CA ASN A 116 18.68 2.46 -1.05
C ASN A 116 19.47 2.94 0.18
N ARG A 117 19.20 4.17 0.66
CA ARG A 117 19.71 4.72 1.92
C ARG A 117 18.71 4.58 3.07
N LEU A 118 17.68 3.74 2.90
CA LEU A 118 16.59 3.51 3.85
C LEU A 118 15.75 4.76 4.15
N ILE A 119 15.74 5.73 3.24
CA ILE A 119 14.93 6.95 3.37
C ILE A 119 13.64 6.76 2.57
N VAL A 120 12.54 6.53 3.28
CA VAL A 120 11.19 6.50 2.71
C VAL A 120 10.45 7.74 3.18
N ARG A 121 10.03 8.58 2.22
CA ARG A 121 9.34 9.84 2.50
C ARG A 121 8.38 10.18 1.37
N ALA A 122 7.35 10.98 1.68
CA ALA A 122 6.34 11.43 0.71
C ALA A 122 6.31 12.96 0.54
N ASN A 123 7.36 13.68 0.96
CA ASN A 123 7.42 15.14 1.00
C ASN A 123 8.50 15.77 0.08
N SER A 124 9.09 14.98 -0.83
CA SER A 124 10.07 15.49 -1.79
C SER A 124 9.42 16.33 -2.89
N ILE A 125 10.25 17.08 -3.64
CA ILE A 125 9.81 17.81 -4.84
C ILE A 125 9.14 16.88 -5.86
N TRP A 126 9.65 15.65 -6.00
CA TRP A 126 9.11 14.65 -6.94
C TRP A 126 7.71 14.19 -6.53
N ASP A 127 7.47 14.06 -5.22
CA ASP A 127 6.17 13.66 -4.70
C ASP A 127 5.10 14.73 -4.92
N LYS A 128 5.50 16.01 -5.00
CA LYS A 128 4.62 17.17 -5.25
C LYS A 128 4.32 17.43 -6.72
N PHE A 129 5.29 17.19 -7.62
CA PHE A 129 5.15 17.56 -9.03
C PHE A 129 5.01 16.37 -9.98
N VAL A 130 5.63 15.23 -9.68
CA VAL A 130 5.67 14.07 -10.58
C VAL A 130 4.73 12.97 -10.13
N PHE A 131 4.78 12.59 -8.86
CA PHE A 131 3.98 11.49 -8.32
C PHE A 131 2.65 11.91 -7.69
N LYS A 132 2.35 13.21 -7.68
CA LYS A 132 1.14 13.78 -7.07
C LYS A 132 -0.14 13.06 -7.52
N SER A 133 -0.30 12.83 -8.82
CA SER A 133 -1.49 12.17 -9.36
C SER A 133 -1.64 10.72 -8.87
N VAL A 134 -0.53 9.97 -8.77
CA VAL A 134 -0.51 8.59 -8.28
C VAL A 134 -0.83 8.56 -6.79
N ARG A 135 -0.26 9.49 -6.01
CA ARG A 135 -0.53 9.63 -4.58
C ARG A 135 -1.97 10.04 -4.29
N GLU A 136 -2.51 11.00 -5.03
CA GLU A 136 -3.90 11.43 -4.87
C GLU A 136 -4.89 10.34 -5.26
N ALA A 137 -4.53 9.45 -6.19
CA ALA A 137 -5.34 8.29 -6.53
C ALA A 137 -5.48 7.30 -5.35
N THR A 138 -4.52 7.28 -4.41
CA THR A 138 -4.57 6.49 -3.17
C THR A 138 -4.98 7.32 -1.94
N GLY A 139 -5.47 8.55 -2.13
CA GLY A 139 -5.91 9.42 -1.04
C GLY A 139 -4.81 10.32 -0.44
N GLY A 140 -3.57 10.22 -0.91
CA GLY A 140 -2.48 11.18 -0.65
C GLY A 140 -1.73 11.04 0.68
N ARG A 141 -2.30 10.30 1.65
CA ARG A 141 -1.74 10.12 3.00
C ARG A 141 -1.35 8.68 3.34
N LEU A 142 -1.24 7.82 2.32
CA LEU A 142 -0.80 6.44 2.52
C LEU A 142 0.62 6.42 3.10
N ARG A 143 0.79 5.71 4.22
CA ARG A 143 2.10 5.46 4.85
C ARG A 143 2.48 3.98 4.86
N LEU A 144 1.47 3.10 4.78
CA LEU A 144 1.64 1.66 4.82
C LEU A 144 0.82 0.98 3.71
N LEU A 145 1.49 0.19 2.88
CA LEU A 145 0.89 -0.67 1.87
C LEU A 145 1.29 -2.12 2.17
N MET A 146 0.32 -2.99 2.44
CA MET A 146 0.58 -4.41 2.68
C MET A 146 0.19 -5.21 1.45
N CYS A 147 1.12 -5.96 0.86
CA CYS A 147 0.88 -6.82 -0.30
C CYS A 147 1.04 -8.30 0.08
N SER A 148 0.06 -9.14 -0.26
CA SER A 148 0.13 -10.59 0.01
C SER A 148 -0.71 -11.40 -1.00
N ALA A 149 -0.88 -12.70 -0.73
CA ALA A 149 -1.64 -13.72 -1.49
C ALA A 149 -0.96 -14.33 -2.74
N ALA A 150 0.03 -13.66 -3.33
CA ALA A 150 0.78 -14.19 -4.47
C ALA A 150 2.16 -13.52 -4.56
N PRO A 151 3.12 -14.12 -5.30
CA PRO A 151 4.42 -13.48 -5.54
C PRO A 151 4.27 -12.20 -6.37
N ILE A 152 5.13 -11.22 -6.10
CA ILE A 152 5.22 -9.97 -6.85
C ILE A 152 6.68 -9.61 -7.14
N ASP A 153 6.97 -9.04 -8.31
CA ASP A 153 8.33 -8.62 -8.65
C ASP A 153 8.75 -7.48 -7.70
N GLY A 154 9.93 -7.62 -7.08
CA GLY A 154 10.51 -6.60 -6.20
C GLY A 154 10.70 -5.23 -6.87
N LYS A 155 10.79 -5.17 -8.21
CA LYS A 155 10.76 -3.90 -8.98
C LYS A 155 9.44 -3.16 -8.81
N ILE A 156 8.32 -3.89 -8.76
CA ILE A 156 6.98 -3.30 -8.59
C ILE A 156 6.82 -2.79 -7.16
N LEU A 157 7.27 -3.57 -6.17
CA LEU A 157 7.30 -3.12 -4.77
C LEU A 157 8.11 -1.83 -4.61
N LYS A 158 9.34 -1.82 -5.11
CA LYS A 158 10.22 -0.63 -5.10
C LYS A 158 9.59 0.57 -5.83
N PHE A 159 8.93 0.32 -6.96
CA PHE A 159 8.19 1.35 -7.68
C PHE A 159 7.11 1.96 -6.78
N PHE A 160 6.29 1.16 -6.10
CA PHE A 160 5.25 1.68 -5.21
C PHE A 160 5.83 2.46 -4.02
N THR A 161 6.91 1.96 -3.41
CA THR A 161 7.64 2.69 -2.36
C THR A 161 8.12 4.06 -2.89
N CYS A 162 8.63 4.13 -4.12
CA CYS A 162 9.08 5.39 -4.73
C CYS A 162 7.92 6.37 -4.98
N VAL A 163 6.86 5.93 -5.65
CA VAL A 163 5.81 6.84 -6.13
C VAL A 163 4.83 7.23 -5.04
N LEU A 164 4.56 6.34 -4.08
CA LEU A 164 3.67 6.63 -2.97
C LEU A 164 4.41 7.29 -1.80
N GLY A 165 5.72 7.04 -1.68
CA GLY A 165 6.51 7.52 -0.55
C GLY A 165 6.13 6.85 0.77
N CYS A 166 5.59 5.63 0.69
CA CYS A 166 5.09 4.84 1.81
C CYS A 166 5.90 3.54 1.95
N VAL A 167 5.85 2.91 3.12
CA VAL A 167 6.46 1.60 3.31
C VAL A 167 5.57 0.54 2.66
N VAL A 168 6.17 -0.31 1.85
CA VAL A 168 5.49 -1.43 1.19
C VAL A 168 6.02 -2.72 1.78
N PHE A 169 5.15 -3.46 2.47
CA PHE A 169 5.46 -4.77 3.01
C PHE A 169 4.93 -5.86 2.10
N GLU A 170 5.78 -6.82 1.74
CA GLU A 170 5.36 -8.08 1.14
C GLU A 170 5.23 -9.12 2.24
N GLY A 171 4.01 -9.59 2.48
CA GLY A 171 3.71 -10.65 3.43
C GLY A 171 3.55 -11.97 2.70
N TYR A 172 4.29 -12.99 3.13
CA TYR A 172 4.07 -14.38 2.72
C TYR A 172 3.39 -15.15 3.86
N GLY A 173 2.35 -15.90 3.52
CA GLY A 173 1.59 -16.72 4.47
C GLY A 173 0.50 -17.52 3.79
N GLN A 174 -0.05 -18.50 4.50
CA GLN A 174 -1.15 -19.36 4.08
C GLN A 174 -2.21 -19.42 5.18
N THR A 175 -3.34 -20.07 4.91
CA THR A 175 -4.44 -20.14 5.90
C THR A 175 -4.17 -21.21 6.96
N GLU A 176 -3.49 -22.27 6.54
CA GLU A 176 -2.99 -23.41 7.32
C GLU A 176 -1.84 -23.01 8.26
#